data_AF-A0A661W086-F1
#
_entry.id   AF-A0A661W086-F1
#
_cell.length_a   1.000
_cell.length_b   1.000
_cell.length_c   1.000
_cell.angle_alpha   90.00
_cell.angle_beta   90.00
_cell.angle_gamma   90.00
#
_symmetry.space_group_name_H-M   'P 1'
#
loop_
_entity.id
_entity.type
_entity.pdbx_description
1 polymer ?
#
loop_
_entity_poly.entity_id
_entity_poly.type
_entity_poly.pdbx_seq_one_letter_code
_entity_poly.pdbx_strand_id
1 'polypeptide(L)' 'MILLAVELAASHGLTARRVHDARHAAAALVAGVRKVYTYDVGDWQMFDADGLRVVGPESILAHSKGIGGR' A
#
# COMPACT_ATOMS: atom_id res chain seq x y z
N MET A 1 4.88 11.94 -12.25
CA MET A 1 4.36 11.86 -10.86
C MET A 1 2.84 11.84 -10.78
N ILE A 2 2.10 12.74 -11.43
CA ILE A 2 0.61 12.77 -11.35
C ILE A 2 -0.04 11.58 -12.08
N LEU A 3 0.49 11.18 -13.24
CA LEU A 3 -0.13 10.15 -14.08
C LEU A 3 -0.18 8.77 -13.40
N LEU A 4 0.95 8.28 -12.87
CA LEU A 4 1.03 6.98 -12.19
C LEU A 4 0.08 6.89 -10.98
N ALA A 5 -0.07 7.96 -10.21
CA ALA A 5 -0.99 7.99 -9.08
C ALA A 5 -2.46 7.93 -9.50
N VAL A 6 -2.80 8.52 -10.64
CA VAL A 6 -4.14 8.45 -11.23
C VAL A 6 -4.40 7.07 -11.82
N GLU A 7 -3.40 6.46 -12.47
CA GLU A 7 -3.49 5.10 -13.02
C GLU A 7 -3.73 4.06 -11.92
N LEU A 8 -3.00 4.14 -10.80
CA LEU A 8 -3.21 3.28 -9.62
C LEU A 8 -4.56 3.55 -8.94
N ALA A 9 -4.98 4.82 -8.83
CA ALA A 9 -6.29 5.12 -8.25
C ALA A 9 -7.45 4.58 -9.08
N ALA A 10 -7.32 4.65 -10.41
CA ALA A 10 -8.30 4.15 -11.36
C ALA A 10 -8.34 2.61 -11.40
N SER A 11 -7.18 1.93 -11.42
CA SER A 11 -7.11 0.46 -11.47
C SER A 11 -7.73 -0.22 -10.24
N HIS A 12 -7.78 0.47 -9.11
CA HIS A 12 -8.28 -0.09 -7.85
C HIS A 12 -9.56 0.58 -7.29
N GLY A 13 -10.19 1.50 -8.03
CA GLY A 13 -11.48 2.10 -7.64
C GLY A 13 -11.45 2.90 -6.33
N LEU A 14 -10.38 3.68 -6.13
CA LEU A 14 -10.03 4.26 -4.83
C LEU A 14 -10.79 5.57 -4.51
N THR A 15 -11.41 5.66 -3.32
CA THR A 15 -11.98 6.91 -2.76
C THR A 15 -10.87 7.78 -2.12
N ALA A 16 -11.14 9.06 -1.82
CA ALA A 16 -10.13 10.10 -1.51
C ALA A 16 -8.97 9.69 -0.56
N ARG A 17 -9.25 8.90 0.48
CA ARG A 17 -8.22 8.37 1.41
C ARG A 17 -7.20 7.47 0.70
N ARG A 18 -7.66 6.65 -0.22
CA ARG A 18 -6.83 5.67 -0.94
C ARG A 18 -6.04 6.30 -2.10
N VAL A 19 -6.46 7.46 -2.61
CA VAL A 19 -5.67 8.26 -3.58
C VAL A 19 -4.39 8.80 -2.92
N HIS A 20 -4.44 9.17 -1.64
CA HIS A 20 -3.23 9.54 -0.87
C HIS A 20 -2.25 8.38 -0.80
N ASP A 21 -2.72 7.18 -0.46
CA ASP A 21 -1.85 5.99 -0.32
C ASP A 21 -1.22 5.61 -1.66
N ALA A 22 -1.99 5.66 -2.76
CA ALA A 22 -1.48 5.43 -4.11
C ALA A 22 -0.39 6.45 -4.52
N ARG A 23 -0.54 7.72 -4.16
CA ARG A 23 0.49 8.76 -4.39
C ARG A 23 1.76 8.45 -3.61
N HIS A 24 1.62 8.02 -2.36
CA HIS A 24 2.75 7.66 -1.52
C HIS A 24 3.47 6.40 -2.03
N ALA A 25 2.71 5.37 -2.43
CA ALA A 25 3.23 4.16 -3.04
C ALA A 25 4.02 4.46 -4.32
N ALA A 26 3.46 5.28 -5.22
CA ALA A 26 4.12 5.71 -6.44
C ALA A 26 5.43 6.48 -6.15
N ALA A 27 5.43 7.37 -5.16
CA ALA A 27 6.63 8.11 -4.77
C ALA A 27 7.73 7.17 -4.23
N ALA A 28 7.37 6.20 -3.38
CA ALA A 28 8.30 5.20 -2.87
C ALA A 28 8.93 4.38 -4.00
N LEU A 29 8.12 3.89 -4.94
CA LEU A 29 8.58 3.09 -6.06
C LEU A 29 9.53 3.87 -6.99
N VAL A 30 9.21 5.13 -7.31
CA VAL A 30 10.07 6.01 -8.11
C VAL A 30 11.41 6.28 -7.40
N ALA A 31 11.40 6.41 -6.09
CA ALA A 31 12.61 6.58 -5.29
C ALA A 31 13.39 5.26 -5.07
N GLY A 32 12.93 4.13 -5.62
CA GLY A 32 13.53 2.82 -5.40
C GLY A 32 13.31 2.23 -4.00
N VAL A 33 12.42 2.84 -3.21
CA VAL A 33 12.05 2.36 -1.88
C VAL A 33 11.01 1.26 -2.03
N ARG A 34 11.35 0.06 -1.52
CA ARG A 34 10.51 -1.15 -1.62
C ARG A 34 9.86 -1.55 -0.29
N LYS A 35 10.23 -0.90 0.81
CA LYS A 35 9.75 -1.24 2.16
C LYS A 35 9.00 -0.05 2.76
N VAL A 36 7.78 -0.29 3.20
CA VAL A 36 6.93 0.75 3.80
C VAL A 36 6.57 0.35 5.22
N TYR A 37 6.72 1.30 6.14
CA TYR A 37 6.23 1.16 7.50
C TYR A 37 4.87 1.85 7.60
N THR A 38 3.84 1.12 8.02
CA THR A 38 2.48 1.67 8.19
C THR A 38 1.74 0.94 9.31
N TYR A 39 0.78 1.62 9.91
CA TYR A 39 -0.18 1.02 10.85
C TYR A 39 -1.43 0.50 10.12
N ASP A 40 -1.68 0.98 8.90
CA ASP A 40 -2.83 0.61 8.06
C ASP A 40 -2.47 -0.50 7.08
N VAL A 41 -1.97 -1.63 7.60
CA VAL A 41 -1.42 -2.73 6.77
C VAL A 41 -2.40 -3.21 5.70
N GLY A 42 -3.70 -3.29 6.03
CA GLY A 42 -4.74 -3.76 5.10
C GLY A 42 -4.92 -2.85 3.89
N ASP A 43 -4.80 -1.54 4.05
CA ASP A 43 -4.92 -0.60 2.92
C ASP A 43 -3.69 -0.63 2.01
N TRP A 44 -2.54 -1.06 2.54
CA TRP A 44 -1.27 -1.10 1.79
C TRP A 44 -0.97 -2.47 1.16
N GLN A 45 -1.66 -3.53 1.56
CA GLN A 45 -1.48 -4.88 1.00
C GLN A 45 -1.72 -4.94 -0.52
N MET A 46 -2.60 -4.10 -1.05
CA MET A 46 -2.87 -4.05 -2.49
C MET A 46 -1.65 -3.67 -3.34
N PHE A 47 -0.69 -2.92 -2.77
CA PHE A 47 0.52 -2.49 -3.48
C PHE A 47 1.67 -3.52 -3.40
N ASP A 48 1.44 -4.67 -2.76
CA ASP A 48 2.40 -5.78 -2.77
C ASP A 48 2.62 -6.30 -4.20
N ALA A 49 1.56 -6.30 -5.02
CA ALA A 49 1.62 -6.63 -6.43
C ALA A 49 2.50 -5.66 -7.23
N ASP A 50 2.64 -4.41 -6.78
CA ASP A 50 3.48 -3.37 -7.40
C ASP A 50 4.94 -3.40 -6.87
N GLY A 51 5.25 -4.34 -5.96
CA GLY A 51 6.59 -4.53 -5.40
C GLY A 51 6.88 -3.75 -4.12
N LEU A 52 5.85 -3.24 -3.44
CA LEU A 52 5.98 -2.65 -2.10
C LEU A 52 5.68 -3.67 -1.02
N ARG A 53 6.62 -3.84 -0.09
CA ARG A 53 6.43 -4.72 1.07
C ARG A 53 6.19 -3.91 2.33
N VAL A 54 5.07 -4.18 3.00
CA VAL A 54 4.84 -3.64 4.35
C VAL A 54 5.78 -4.31 5.35
N VAL A 55 6.48 -3.51 6.15
CA VAL A 55 7.41 -3.95 7.19
C VAL A 55 7.08 -3.25 8.51
N GLY A 56 7.29 -3.94 9.63
CA GLY A 56 7.03 -3.39 10.96
C GLY A 56 7.14 -4.44 12.06
N PRO A 57 6.90 -4.06 13.33
CA PRO A 57 6.89 -4.98 14.46
C PRO A 57 5.80 -6.05 14.27
N GLU A 58 6.03 -7.25 14.80
CA GLU A 58 5.05 -8.34 14.75
C GLU A 58 3.69 -7.94 15.31
N SER A 59 3.64 -7.07 16.33
CA SER A 59 2.38 -6.55 16.90
C SER A 59 1.50 -5.84 15.87
N ILE A 60 2.10 -5.23 14.85
CA ILE A 60 1.42 -4.55 13.75
C ILE A 60 1.10 -5.50 12.60
N LEU A 61 2.01 -6.43 12.29
CA LEU A 61 1.85 -7.39 11.17
C LEU A 61 0.92 -8.57 11.50
N ALA A 62 0.78 -8.95 12.77
CA ALA A 62 -0.06 -10.09 13.19
C ALA A 62 -1.56 -9.78 13.03
N HIS A 63 -1.97 -8.51 13.17
CA HIS A 63 -3.36 -8.08 12.98
C HIS A 63 -3.85 -8.23 11.52
N SER A 64 -2.94 -8.26 10.53
CA SER A 64 -3.32 -8.39 9.11
C SER A 64 -3.43 -9.83 8.61
N LYS A 65 -2.94 -10.82 9.38
CA LYS A 65 -2.99 -12.25 9.01
C LYS A 65 -4.23 -12.99 9.54
N GLY A 66 -5.05 -12.35 10.37
CA GLY A 66 -6.23 -12.94 11.00
C GLY A 66 -7.51 -12.96 10.14
N ILE A 67 -7.52 -12.33 8.97
CA ILE A 67 -8.73 -12.12 8.15
C ILE A 67 -8.70 -12.97 6.86
N GLY A 68 -8.25 -14.22 6.97
CA GLY A 68 -8.16 -15.16 5.85
C GLY A 68 -8.49 -16.60 6.22
N GLY A 69 -9.23 -16.79 7.32
CA GLY A 69 -9.60 -18.11 7.86
C GLY A 69 -11.08 -18.20 8.21
N ARG A 70 -11.94 -18.19 7.19
CA ARG A 70 -13.19 -18.95 7.06
C ARG A 70 -13.93 -18.54 5.80
#